data_AF-X1PGL7-F1
#
_entry.id   AF-X1PGL7-F1
#
_cell.length_a   1.000
_cell.length_b   1.000
_cell.length_c   1.000
_cell.angle_alpha   90.00
_cell.angle_beta   90.00
_cell.angle_gamma   90.00
#
_symmetry.space_group_name_H-M   'P 1'
#
loop_
_entity.id
_entity.type
_entity.pdbx_description
1 polymer ?
#
loop_
_entity_poly.entity_id
_entity_poly.type
_entity_poly.pdbx_seq_one_letter_code
_entity_poly.pdbx_strand_id
1 'polypeptide(L)' 'MKIKILNQSITDFHGDIIIVNLFEGIKSPGGATNAVDKALDGMITKLIKNKEITGKL' A
#
# COMPACT_ATOMS: atom_id res chain seq x y z
N MET A 1 -20.85 9.73 10.06
CA MET A 1 -19.58 9.04 9.77
C MET A 1 -18.89 8.70 11.08
N LYS A 2 -18.39 7.48 11.27
CA LYS A 2 -17.67 7.06 12.48
C LYS A 2 -16.20 6.88 12.13
N ILE A 3 -15.32 7.64 12.78
CA ILE A 3 -13.87 7.58 12.57
C ILE A 3 -13.23 6.98 13.81
N LYS A 4 -12.24 6.11 13.63
CA LYS A 4 -11.38 5.58 14.68
C LYS A 4 -9.92 5.71 14.24
N ILE A 5 -9.04 5.96 15.19
CA ILE A 5 -7.59 5.93 14.99
C ILE A 5 -7.07 4.71 15.75
N LEU A 6 -6.32 3.86 15.08
CA LEU A 6 -5.74 2.64 15.65
C LEU A 6 -4.22 2.71 15.50
N ASN A 7 -3.49 2.45 16.59
CA ASN A 7 -2.03 2.34 16.55
C ASN A 7 -1.64 0.86 16.40
N GLN A 8 -1.53 0.39 15.16
CA GLN A 8 -1.23 -0.99 14.83
C GLN A 8 -0.59 -1.09 13.44
N SER A 9 -0.05 -2.27 13.09
CA SER A 9 0.35 -2.53 11.71
C SER A 9 -0.87 -2.51 10.78
N ILE A 10 -0.66 -2.02 9.56
CA ILE A 10 -1.67 -2.08 8.50
C ILE A 10 -2.03 -3.53 8.12
N THR A 11 -1.07 -4.46 8.27
CA THR A 11 -1.26 -5.89 7.99
C THR A 11 -2.13 -6.59 9.02
N ASP A 12 -2.29 -6.00 10.21
CA ASP A 12 -3.10 -6.57 11.30
C ASP A 12 -4.54 -6.04 11.25
N PHE A 13 -4.83 -5.07 10.37
CA PHE A 13 -6.15 -4.49 10.22
C PHE A 13 -7.11 -5.47 9.53
N HIS A 14 -8.23 -5.73 10.19
CA HIS A 14 -9.31 -6.56 9.66
C HIS A 14 -10.45 -5.66 9.19
N GLY A 15 -10.70 -5.65 7.89
CA GLY A 15 -11.77 -4.91 7.26
C GLY A 15 -11.90 -5.27 5.78
N ASP A 16 -12.90 -4.71 5.11
CA ASP A 16 -13.20 -5.07 3.72
C ASP A 16 -12.15 -4.54 2.74
N ILE A 17 -11.57 -3.37 3.02
CA ILE A 17 -10.64 -2.66 2.13
C ILE A 17 -9.55 -1.95 2.93
N ILE A 18 -8.32 -2.03 2.43
CA ILE A 18 -7.16 -1.23 2.87
C ILE A 18 -6.79 -0.28 1.74
N ILE A 19 -6.68 1.01 2.05
CA ILE A 19 -6.23 2.04 1.10
C ILE A 19 -4.82 2.47 1.50
N VAL A 20 -3.89 2.39 0.55
CA VAL A 20 -2.50 2.84 0.68
C VAL A 20 -2.16 3.78 -0.46
N ASN A 21 -1.24 4.72 -0.21
CA ASN A 21 -0.79 5.66 -1.23
C ASN A 21 0.52 5.21 -1.90
N LEU A 22 0.76 5.75 -3.09
CA LEU A 22 2.01 5.69 -3.84
C LEU A 22 2.30 7.08 -4.43
N PHE A 23 3.54 7.56 -4.32
CA PHE A 23 4.02 8.79 -4.95
C PHE A 23 4.58 8.54 -6.35
N GLU A 24 4.72 9.60 -7.15
CA GLU A 24 5.25 9.50 -8.50
C GLU A 24 6.73 9.11 -8.51
N GLY A 25 7.11 8.24 -9.45
CA GLY A 25 8.52 7.94 -9.75
C GLY A 25 9.22 6.96 -8.80
N ILE A 26 8.54 6.47 -7.75
CA ILE A 26 9.10 5.44 -6.87
C ILE A 26 9.09 4.06 -7.54
N LYS A 27 10.20 3.32 -7.37
CA LYS A 27 10.42 1.99 -7.95
C LYS A 27 10.04 0.84 -7.02
N SER A 28 9.99 1.12 -5.73
CA SER A 28 9.59 0.19 -4.67
C SER A 28 8.78 0.96 -3.64
N PRO A 29 7.70 0.37 -3.11
CA PRO A 29 6.90 1.01 -2.09
C PRO A 29 7.69 1.11 -0.77
N GLY A 30 7.36 2.12 0.04
CA GLY A 30 7.89 2.31 1.40
C GLY A 30 6.79 2.21 2.46
N GLY A 31 7.18 2.24 3.74
CA GLY A 31 6.24 2.34 4.87
C GLY A 31 5.15 1.27 4.88
N ALA A 32 3.91 1.69 5.15
CA ALA A 32 2.74 0.82 5.19
C ALA A 32 2.48 0.12 3.83
N THR A 33 2.68 0.81 2.70
CA THR A 33 2.55 0.24 1.36
C THR A 33 3.54 -0.92 1.15
N ASN A 34 4.77 -0.81 1.67
CA ASN A 34 5.75 -1.90 1.62
C ASN A 34 5.37 -3.09 2.52
N ALA A 35 4.77 -2.83 3.69
CA ALA A 35 4.29 -3.89 4.56
C ALA A 35 3.19 -4.72 3.87
N VAL A 36 2.25 -4.05 3.19
CA VAL A 36 1.22 -4.71 2.37
C VAL A 36 1.85 -5.42 1.16
N ASP A 37 2.79 -4.79 0.46
CA ASP A 37 3.47 -5.41 -0.69
C ASP A 37 4.14 -6.74 -0.32
N LYS A 38 4.82 -6.79 0.84
CA LYS A 38 5.42 -8.03 1.36
C LYS A 38 4.37 -9.08 1.71
N ALA A 39 3.24 -8.68 2.29
CA ALA A 39 2.14 -9.60 2.58
C ALA A 39 1.45 -10.15 1.31
N LEU A 40 1.63 -9.46 0.18
CA LEU A 40 1.13 -9.84 -1.15
C LEU A 40 2.24 -10.37 -2.07
N ASP A 41 3.34 -10.89 -1.51
CA ASP A 41 4.46 -11.49 -2.26
C ASP A 41 5.04 -10.59 -3.37
N GLY A 42 5.09 -9.28 -3.13
CA GLY A 42 5.67 -8.29 -4.04
C GLY A 42 4.75 -7.86 -5.18
N MET A 43 3.44 -8.13 -5.09
CA MET A 43 2.47 -7.81 -6.14
C MET A 43 2.41 -6.31 -6.46
N ILE A 44 2.47 -5.42 -5.46
CA ILE A 44 2.46 -3.96 -5.68
C ILE A 44 3.75 -3.55 -6.39
N THR A 45 4.90 -4.09 -5.98
CA THR A 45 6.18 -3.87 -6.68
C THR A 45 6.09 -4.32 -8.14
N LYS A 46 5.42 -5.44 -8.43
CA LYS A 46 5.21 -5.91 -9.81
C LYS A 46 4.35 -4.94 -10.62
N LEU A 47 3.26 -4.42 -10.06
CA LEU A 47 2.41 -3.41 -10.72
C LEU A 47 3.18 -2.11 -11.02
N ILE A 48 4.02 -1.65 -10.08
CA ILE A 48 4.89 -0.48 -10.28
C ILE A 48 5.88 -0.74 -11.43
N LYS A 49 6.54 -1.90 -11.44
CA LYS A 49 7.50 -2.28 -12.50
C LYS A 49 6.85 -2.31 -13.88
N ASN A 50 5.60 -2.77 -13.95
CA ASN A 50 4.81 -2.82 -15.18
C ASN A 50 4.22 -1.45 -15.57
N LYS A 51 4.43 -0.39 -14.77
CA LYS A 51 3.83 0.95 -14.94
C LYS A 51 2.30 0.97 -14.89
N GLU A 52 1.68 -0.03 -14.28
CA GLU A 52 0.22 -0.11 -14.08
C GLU A 52 -0.26 0.90 -13.03
N ILE A 53 0.59 1.16 -12.03
CA ILE A 53 0.43 2.23 -11.05
C ILE A 53 1.68 3.10 -11.05
N THR A 54 1.49 4.42 -11.13
CA THR A 54 2.60 5.36 -11.31
C THR A 54 2.74 6.40 -10.20
N GLY A 55 1.71 6.54 -9.34
CA GLY A 55 1.70 7.52 -8.24
C GLY A 55 1.55 8.97 -8.67
N LYS A 56 1.08 9.22 -9.90
CA LYS A 56 0.70 10.56 -10.38
C LYS A 56 -0.49 11.11 -9.60
N LEU A 57 -0.49 12.43 -9.43
CA LEU A 57 -1.65 13.22 -8.97
C LEU A 57 -2.74 13.29 -10.04
#